data_AF-A0A0V1CII5-F1
#
_entry.id   AF-A0A0V1CII5-F1
#
_cell.length_a   1.000
_cell.length_b   1.000
_cell.length_c   1.000
_cell.angle_alpha   90.00
_cell.angle_beta   90.00
_cell.angle_gamma   90.00
#
_symmetry.space_group_name_H-M   'P 1'
#
loop_
_entity.id
_entity.type
_entity.pdbx_description
1 polymer ?
#
loop_
_entity_poly.entity_id
_entity_poly.type
_entity_poly.pdbx_seq_one_letter_code
_entity_poly.pdbx_strand_id
1 'polypeptide(L)'
;MYAKVLKKKLAASIRIWAPSDTRSKSICKGQYHLRKVASPMQFDGVQVRREVDSARWAVVDGKNIVCLTTNDYKATEKQIPGAAVCLENAAVYNTFRTAASNLEACNI
;
A
#
# COMPACT_ATOMS: atom_id res chain seq x y z
N MET A 1 -11.08 -1.23 -0.96
CA MET A 1 -10.22 -0.11 -1.41
C MET A 1 -9.11 -0.52 -2.38
N TYR A 2 -7.98 -1.06 -1.91
CA TYR A 2 -6.72 -1.16 -2.68
C TYR A 2 -6.81 -1.91 -4.02
N ALA A 3 -7.21 -3.18 -4.02
CA ALA A 3 -7.16 -4.00 -5.24
C ALA A 3 -8.21 -3.60 -6.29
N LYS A 4 -9.44 -3.30 -5.85
CA LYS A 4 -10.58 -3.03 -6.76
C LYS A 4 -10.67 -1.57 -7.20
N VAL A 5 -10.24 -0.63 -6.36
CA VAL A 5 -10.32 0.81 -6.65
C VAL A 5 -8.95 1.31 -7.07
N LEU A 6 -7.97 1.43 -6.16
CA LEU A 6 -6.68 2.04 -6.45
C LEU A 6 -5.93 1.35 -7.59
N LYS A 7 -5.62 0.06 -7.45
CA LYS A 7 -4.86 -0.70 -8.47
C LYS A 7 -5.53 -0.67 -9.85
N LYS A 8 -6.86 -0.82 -9.87
CA LYS A 8 -7.63 -0.92 -11.12
C LYS A 8 -7.85 0.44 -11.77
N LYS A 9 -8.25 1.47 -11.01
CA LYS A 9 -8.52 2.82 -11.54
C LYS A 9 -7.26 3.54 -11.93
N LEU A 10 -6.17 3.33 -11.18
CA LEU A 10 -4.87 3.92 -11.51
C LEU A 10 -4.10 3.09 -12.53
N ALA A 11 -4.57 1.89 -12.89
CA ALA A 11 -3.93 0.99 -13.86
C ALA A 11 -2.41 0.90 -13.64
N ALA A 12 -2.02 0.55 -12.41
CA ALA A 12 -0.62 0.51 -11.99
C ALA A 12 -0.43 -0.48 -10.85
N SER A 13 0.80 -0.98 -10.70
CA SER A 13 1.19 -1.72 -9.50
C SER A 13 1.21 -0.78 -8.30
N ILE A 14 0.77 -1.28 -7.15
CA ILE A 14 0.72 -0.52 -5.90
C ILE A 14 1.46 -1.25 -4.79
N ARG A 15 2.16 -0.48 -3.96
CA ARG A 15 2.76 -0.93 -2.70
C ARG A 15 1.97 -0.34 -1.55
N ILE A 16 1.54 -1.14 -0.60
CA ILE A 16 0.60 -0.70 0.43
C ILE A 16 1.17 -0.86 1.83
N TRP A 17 0.84 0.10 2.69
CA TRP A 17 1.08 0.07 4.13
C TRP A 17 -0.23 0.43 4.83
N ALA A 18 -0.76 -0.50 5.61
CA ALA A 18 -1.96 -0.35 6.41
C ALA A 18 -2.06 -1.54 7.37
N PRO A 19 -2.74 -1.43 8.53
CA PRO A 19 -3.03 -2.58 9.37
C PRO A 19 -3.63 -3.72 8.54
N SER A 20 -3.09 -4.94 8.67
CA SER A 20 -3.45 -6.06 7.80
C SER A 20 -3.71 -7.34 8.58
N ASP A 21 -4.64 -8.18 8.11
CA ASP A 21 -4.80 -9.54 8.63
C ASP A 21 -3.91 -10.54 7.87
N THR A 22 -3.73 -11.73 8.43
CA THR A 22 -2.93 -12.82 7.81
C THR A 22 -3.57 -13.38 6.55
N ARG A 23 -4.89 -13.18 6.37
CA ARG A 23 -5.66 -13.64 5.21
C ARG A 23 -5.44 -12.76 3.98
N SER A 24 -5.17 -11.46 4.18
CA SER A 24 -4.99 -10.50 3.10
C SER A 24 -3.53 -10.49 2.67
N LYS A 25 -3.23 -11.30 1.66
CA LYS A 25 -1.88 -11.46 1.07
C LYS A 25 -1.61 -10.44 -0.05
N SER A 26 -0.35 -10.32 -0.45
CA SER A 26 0.04 -9.67 -1.71
C SER A 26 -0.60 -10.38 -2.91
N ILE A 27 -0.99 -9.61 -3.92
CA ILE A 27 -1.58 -10.09 -5.18
C ILE A 27 -0.58 -9.83 -6.30
N CYS A 28 0.14 -10.87 -6.72
CA CYS A 28 1.20 -10.77 -7.73
C CYS A 28 0.85 -11.45 -9.07
N LYS A 29 -0.44 -11.70 -9.30
CA LYS A 29 -0.94 -12.24 -10.57
C LYS A 29 -1.49 -11.12 -11.45
N GLY A 30 -1.31 -11.26 -12.76
CA GLY A 30 -1.78 -10.32 -13.78
C GLY A 30 -0.83 -9.15 -14.03
N GLN A 31 -1.25 -8.20 -14.86
CA GLN A 31 -0.40 -7.07 -15.31
C GLN A 31 0.04 -6.14 -14.17
N TYR A 32 -0.85 -5.87 -13.21
CA TYR A 32 -0.59 -4.96 -12.09
C TYR A 32 -0.64 -5.69 -10.76
N HIS A 33 0.38 -5.48 -9.94
CA HIS A 33 0.52 -6.12 -8.63
C HIS A 33 0.01 -5.24 -7.50
N LEU A 34 -0.45 -5.86 -6.41
CA LEU A 34 -0.63 -5.22 -5.12
C LEU A 34 0.32 -5.93 -4.16
N ARG A 35 1.33 -5.23 -3.64
CA ARG A 35 2.31 -5.83 -2.73
C ARG A 35 2.29 -5.10 -1.39
N LYS A 36 2.30 -5.86 -0.30
CA LYS A 36 2.41 -5.29 1.04
C LYS A 36 3.87 -4.91 1.29
N VAL A 37 4.10 -3.73 1.85
CA VAL A 37 5.41 -3.31 2.35
C VAL A 37 5.76 -4.12 3.58
N ALA A 38 6.93 -4.75 3.66
CA ALA A 38 7.33 -5.59 4.79
C ALA A 38 7.30 -4.80 6.11
N SER A 39 6.86 -5.44 7.20
CA SER A 39 6.89 -4.87 8.56
C SER A 39 8.02 -5.57 9.36
N PRO A 40 8.88 -4.83 10.07
CA PRO A 40 8.94 -3.36 10.12
C PRO A 40 9.50 -2.73 8.84
N MET A 41 9.18 -1.46 8.61
CA MET A 41 9.80 -0.62 7.57
C MET A 41 10.74 0.42 8.20
N GLN A 42 11.68 0.94 7.41
CA GLN A 42 12.46 2.13 7.75
C GLN A 42 11.80 3.34 7.10
N PHE A 43 11.38 4.32 7.91
CA PHE A 43 10.80 5.57 7.44
C PHE A 43 11.59 6.72 8.05
N ASP A 44 12.31 7.45 7.21
CA ASP A 44 13.17 8.58 7.63
C ASP A 44 14.14 8.22 8.77
N GLY A 45 14.77 7.04 8.68
CA GLY A 45 15.70 6.52 9.69
C GLY A 45 15.04 5.93 10.95
N VAL A 46 13.71 5.98 11.05
CA VAL A 46 12.96 5.40 12.17
C VAL A 46 12.32 4.07 11.76
N GLN A 47 12.46 3.06 12.61
CA GLN A 47 11.80 1.78 12.40
C GLN A 47 10.32 1.87 12.79
N VAL A 48 9.42 1.63 11.83
CA VAL A 48 7.97 1.65 12.04
C VAL A 48 7.41 0.24 11.86
N ARG A 49 6.56 -0.19 12.80
CA ARG A 49 5.86 -1.48 12.78
C ARG A 49 4.41 -1.28 12.39
N ARG A 50 3.93 -2.03 11.41
CA ARG A 50 2.56 -1.93 10.89
C ARG A 50 1.50 -2.19 11.96
N GLU A 51 1.83 -3.03 12.94
CA GLU A 51 0.92 -3.48 13.99
C GLU A 51 0.54 -2.36 14.97
N VAL A 52 1.36 -1.31 15.06
CA VAL A 52 1.18 -0.16 15.97
C VAL A 52 1.12 1.18 15.21
N ASP A 53 1.02 1.14 13.89
CA ASP A 53 0.88 2.32 13.05
C ASP A 53 -0.56 2.42 12.51
N SER A 54 -1.18 3.58 12.75
CA SER A 54 -2.52 3.90 12.28
C SER A 54 -2.57 4.40 10.83
N ALA A 55 -1.40 4.73 10.25
CA ALA A 55 -1.31 5.27 8.90
C ALA A 55 -1.70 4.23 7.85
N ARG A 56 -2.33 4.72 6.77
CA ARG A 56 -2.80 3.90 5.66
C ARG A 56 -2.48 4.60 4.36
N TRP A 57 -1.58 4.03 3.58
CA TRP A 57 -1.15 4.63 2.32
C TRP A 57 -0.79 3.60 1.26
N ALA A 58 -0.76 4.07 0.01
CA ALA A 58 -0.33 3.31 -1.14
C ALA A 58 0.58 4.14 -2.03
N VAL A 59 1.73 3.59 -2.41
CA VAL A 59 2.61 4.12 -3.44
C VAL A 59 2.20 3.52 -4.78
N VAL A 60 2.06 4.34 -5.80
CA VAL A 60 1.66 3.93 -7.15
C VAL A 60 2.88 3.89 -8.05
N ASP A 61 3.37 2.68 -8.36
CA ASP A 61 4.62 2.50 -9.08
C ASP A 61 4.59 3.19 -10.46
N GLY A 62 5.62 3.99 -10.74
CA GLY A 62 5.80 4.66 -12.03
C GLY A 62 4.89 5.87 -12.29
N LYS A 63 4.16 6.37 -11.28
CA LYS A 63 3.20 7.48 -11.47
C LYS A 63 3.43 8.71 -10.61
N ASN A 64 4.48 8.76 -9.78
CA ASN A 64 4.71 9.85 -8.82
C ASN A 64 3.53 10.12 -7.87
N ILE A 65 2.67 9.11 -7.64
CA ILE A 65 1.46 9.23 -6.83
C ILE A 65 1.60 8.47 -5.51
N VAL A 66 1.19 9.12 -4.43
CA VAL A 66 0.92 8.51 -3.13
C VAL A 66 -0.55 8.73 -2.78
N CYS A 67 -1.23 7.68 -2.32
CA CYS A 67 -2.60 7.76 -1.87
C CYS A 67 -2.69 7.51 -0.37
N LEU A 68 -3.33 8.40 0.37
CA LEU A 68 -3.76 8.17 1.75
C LEU A 68 -5.17 7.57 1.74
N THR A 69 -5.44 6.55 2.55
CA THR A 69 -6.73 5.83 2.50
C THR A 69 -7.37 5.69 3.87
N THR A 70 -8.68 5.43 3.90
CA THR A 70 -9.41 5.21 5.16
C THR A 70 -9.48 3.75 5.59
N ASN A 71 -9.14 2.79 4.72
CA ASN A 71 -9.38 1.36 4.96
C ASN A 71 -8.10 0.63 5.37
N ASP A 72 -8.24 -0.29 6.31
CA ASP A 72 -7.23 -1.31 6.58
C ASP A 72 -7.09 -2.28 5.38
N TYR A 73 -6.04 -3.10 5.38
CA TYR A 73 -5.89 -4.22 4.43
C TYR A 73 -6.30 -5.54 5.08
N LYS A 74 -7.58 -5.65 5.42
CA LYS A 74 -8.18 -6.83 6.05
C LYS A 74 -9.30 -7.41 5.19
N ALA A 75 -9.65 -8.68 5.40
CA ALA A 75 -10.71 -9.32 4.63
C ALA A 75 -12.09 -8.67 4.84
N THR A 76 -12.36 -8.17 6.05
CA THR A 76 -13.62 -7.51 6.45
C THR A 76 -13.82 -6.15 5.78
N GLU A 77 -12.74 -5.46 5.42
CA GLU A 77 -12.74 -4.16 4.73
C GLU A 77 -13.33 -4.22 3.32
N LYS A 78 -13.64 -5.42 2.81
CA LYS A 78 -14.34 -5.58 1.53
C LYS A 78 -15.80 -5.10 1.59
N GLN A 79 -16.39 -5.05 2.78
CA GLN A 79 -17.78 -4.65 3.00
C GLN A 79 -17.90 -3.23 3.59
N ILE A 80 -16.77 -2.61 3.93
CA ILE A 80 -16.74 -1.29 4.56
C ILE A 80 -16.48 -0.25 3.46
N PRO A 81 -17.30 0.82 3.38
CA PRO A 81 -17.03 1.92 2.46
C PRO A 81 -15.71 2.59 2.82
N GLY A 82 -15.13 3.30 1.87
CA GLY A 82 -13.99 4.14 2.18
C GLY A 82 -13.53 4.97 1.02
N ALA A 83 -12.53 5.79 1.29
CA ALA A 83 -12.00 6.77 0.37
C ALA A 83 -10.47 6.70 0.30
N ALA A 84 -9.95 7.32 -0.75
CA ALA A 84 -8.54 7.61 -0.86
C ALA A 84 -8.35 9.00 -1.46
N VAL A 85 -7.39 9.74 -0.91
CA VAL A 85 -6.90 11.00 -1.48
C VAL A 85 -5.53 10.71 -2.06
N CYS A 86 -5.36 10.93 -3.35
CA CYS A 86 -4.12 10.68 -4.07
C CYS A 86 -3.47 12.02 -4.45
N LEU A 87 -2.19 12.15 -4.13
CA LEU A 87 -1.35 13.30 -4.44
C LEU A 87 -0.30 12.88 -5.46
N GLU A 88 -0.20 13.62 -6.56
CA GLU A 88 0.91 13.52 -7.50
C GLU A 88 1.99 14.53 -7.12
N ASN A 89 3.10 14.04 -6.58
CA ASN A 89 4.25 14.86 -6.21
C ASN A 89 5.49 13.97 -6.15
N ALA A 90 6.50 14.27 -6.98
CA ALA A 90 7.69 13.44 -7.11
C ALA A 90 8.51 13.34 -5.82
N ALA A 91 8.64 14.42 -5.04
CA ALA A 91 9.40 14.43 -3.81
C ALA A 91 8.73 13.55 -2.74
N VAL A 92 7.42 13.76 -2.50
CA VAL A 92 6.63 12.94 -1.57
C VAL A 92 6.64 11.47 -2.01
N TYR A 93 6.41 11.21 -3.30
CA TYR A 93 6.47 9.87 -3.87
C TYR A 93 7.80 9.17 -3.59
N ASN A 94 8.93 9.84 -3.80
CA ASN A 94 10.25 9.25 -3.60
C ASN A 94 10.52 8.90 -2.12
N THR A 95 10.06 9.72 -1.19
CA THR A 95 10.15 9.43 0.25
C THR A 95 9.37 8.15 0.61
N PHE A 96 8.09 8.09 0.22
CA PHE A 96 7.26 6.91 0.50
C PHE A 96 7.72 5.66 -0.24
N ARG A 97 8.21 5.81 -1.48
CA ARG A 97 8.76 4.71 -2.28
C ARG A 97 10.01 4.10 -1.64
N THR A 98 10.88 4.94 -1.08
CA THR A 98 12.08 4.50 -0.35
C THR A 98 11.70 3.68 0.88
N ALA A 99 10.73 4.15 1.67
CA ALA A 99 10.19 3.38 2.79
C ALA A 99 9.53 2.06 2.34
N ALA A 100 8.88 2.07 1.17
CA ALA A 100 8.27 0.91 0.52
C ALA A 100 9.25 0.02 -0.29
N SER A 101 10.54 0.05 0.04
CA SER A 101 11.58 -0.69 -0.69
C SER A 101 11.49 -2.21 -0.46
N ASN A 102 11.19 -2.62 0.77
CA ASN A 102 11.05 -4.04 1.15
C ASN A 102 9.58 -4.46 1.06
N LEU A 103 9.31 -5.56 0.36
CA LEU A 103 7.96 -6.06 0.12
C LEU A 103 7.81 -7.48 0.65
N GLU A 104 6.63 -7.81 1.19
CA GLU A 104 6.28 -9.18 1.51
C GLU A 104 6.34 -10.06 0.25
N ALA A 105 6.80 -11.30 0.42
CA ALA A 105 6.88 -12.28 -0.64
C ALA A 105 5.49 -12.52 -1.27
N CYS A 106 5.51 -12.79 -2.58
CA CYS A 106 4.34 -13.26 -3.28
C CYS A 106 4.20 -14.76 -2.97
N ASN A 107 3.52 -15.09 -1.87
CA ASN A 107 3.23 -16.50 -1.56
C ASN A 107 2.18 -16.98 -2.58
N ILE A 108 2.64 -17.70 -3.60
CA ILE A 108 1.83 -18.30 -4.68
C ILE A 108 0.95 -19.40 -4.11
#